data_AF-A0AAD9APM1-F1
#
_entry.id   AF-A0AAD9APM1-F1
#
_cell.length_a   1.000
_cell.length_b   1.000
_cell.length_c   1.000
_cell.angle_alpha   90.00
_cell.angle_beta   90.00
_cell.angle_gamma   90.00
#
_symmetry.space_group_name_H-M   'P 1'
#
loop_
_entity.id
_entity.type
_entity.pdbx_description
1 polymer ?
#
loop_
_entity_poly.entity_id
_entity_poly.type
_entity_poly.pdbx_seq_one_letter_code
_entity_poly.pdbx_strand_id
1 'polypeptide(L)'
;MTKLTSLSLAALLLHGAHAFPAPSQPICRGIDLDTTTPDPPITLTDRSSTRTLAARAPPASFTANPSVGPGGSSYRDSAHFRVYAADLSAADRALSMLEGVYACFVTSLGWRSTGLSYNDVTDDDGPWQKVNVYSVASLPGAAGVMHSDGAAGMAWLEVQNAYLTVPGVTVHEFGHGLHYHQKTWVNQGRTGAWWETLANWVADTYLTSPLCASARSAAGQATPETSEMDVIKTIGDSFQVIVDGSVNTGNYYQAWPFLTYLTNNPDGFAGLGSDVVRQLQVRYSANSNETPLHTLQRVSTGATVAKVVGKYWARMAYVDIGHRQAQSVFLSQRSRINYANVDSTGSGSYRVKTARQPRYMGANIIPLKSPSGTVTVRITTSGQLTSHLVVRNTGSGAVRYVELSGGQDSVSVASGEEASLVVANTPANLVLYDPFSLTSEVNTGVDYSFTLSGATA
;
A
#
# COMPACT_ATOMS: atom_id res chain seq x y z
N MET A 1 -1.52 -12.42 62.50
CA MET A 1 -2.30 -12.99 61.39
C MET A 1 -2.96 -11.84 60.64
N THR A 2 -2.26 -11.45 59.58
CA THR A 2 -2.66 -10.79 58.33
C THR A 2 -4.08 -10.22 58.17
N LYS A 3 -4.16 -8.90 58.06
CA LYS A 3 -5.19 -8.18 57.28
C LYS A 3 -4.67 -8.01 55.85
N LEU A 4 -5.35 -8.58 54.86
CA LEU A 4 -5.17 -8.22 53.45
C LEU A 4 -6.20 -7.14 53.11
N THR A 5 -5.72 -5.96 52.73
CA THR A 5 -6.48 -4.92 52.03
C THR A 5 -6.42 -5.17 50.53
N SER A 6 -7.59 -5.26 49.90
CA SER A 6 -7.80 -5.37 48.46
C SER A 6 -7.38 -4.09 47.74
N LEU A 7 -6.41 -4.19 46.83
CA LEU A 7 -6.15 -3.17 45.81
C LEU A 7 -7.24 -3.28 44.73
N SER A 8 -7.99 -2.21 44.52
CA SER A 8 -8.85 -2.02 43.35
C SER A 8 -7.99 -1.76 42.12
N LEU A 9 -8.05 -2.68 41.15
CA LEU A 9 -7.43 -2.56 39.84
C LEU A 9 -8.31 -1.65 38.97
N ALA A 10 -7.95 -0.37 38.86
CA ALA A 10 -8.54 0.53 37.89
C ALA A 10 -7.94 0.23 36.51
N ALA A 11 -8.75 -0.38 35.65
CA ALA A 11 -8.42 -0.63 34.24
C ALA A 11 -8.34 0.71 33.49
N LEU A 12 -7.13 1.08 33.07
CA LEU A 12 -6.88 2.22 32.19
C LEU A 12 -7.21 1.78 30.75
N LEU A 13 -8.44 2.05 30.33
CA LEU A 13 -8.88 1.96 28.93
C LEU A 13 -8.20 3.06 28.10
N LEU A 14 -7.00 2.79 27.58
CA LEU A 14 -6.44 3.61 26.50
C LEU A 14 -7.28 3.42 25.24
N HIS A 15 -8.16 4.38 24.99
CA HIS A 15 -8.77 4.60 23.69
C HIS A 15 -7.70 5.20 22.77
N GLY A 16 -7.06 4.35 21.96
CA GLY A 16 -6.18 4.78 20.87
C GLY A 16 -6.99 5.44 19.76
N ALA A 17 -7.34 6.70 19.93
CA ALA A 17 -7.72 7.57 18.83
C ALA A 17 -6.42 7.97 18.11
N HIS A 18 -6.01 7.18 17.13
CA HIS A 18 -4.98 7.60 16.18
C HIS A 18 -5.59 8.69 15.29
N ALA A 19 -5.41 9.94 15.72
CA ALA A 19 -5.65 11.10 14.87
C ALA A 19 -4.58 11.09 13.78
N PHE A 20 -4.94 10.55 12.61
CA PHE A 20 -4.20 10.81 11.38
C PHE A 20 -4.24 12.33 11.13
N PRO A 21 -3.08 13.01 11.01
CA PRO A 21 -3.10 14.43 10.66
C PRO A 21 -3.72 14.60 9.26
N ALA A 22 -4.48 15.67 9.10
CA ALA A 22 -5.02 16.08 7.80
C ALA A 22 -3.86 16.28 6.80
N PRO A 23 -4.03 15.91 5.52
CA PRO A 23 -2.93 15.87 4.56
C PRO A 23 -2.42 17.29 4.28
N SER A 24 -1.26 17.63 4.85
CA SER A 24 -0.39 18.63 4.24
C SER A 24 0.14 18.03 2.94
N GLN A 25 -0.09 18.72 1.83
CA GLN A 25 0.41 18.38 0.50
C GLN A 25 1.89 17.98 0.57
N PRO A 26 2.34 16.83 0.05
CA PRO A 26 3.77 16.63 -0.18
C PRO A 26 4.22 17.65 -1.23
N ILE A 27 5.06 18.59 -0.80
CA ILE A 27 5.76 19.54 -1.67
C ILE A 27 6.88 18.76 -2.37
N CYS A 28 6.52 18.03 -3.41
CA CYS A 28 7.41 17.68 -4.50
C CYS A 28 6.76 18.18 -5.80
N ARG A 29 6.48 19.48 -5.88
CA ARG A 29 6.31 20.11 -7.19
C ARG A 29 7.68 20.06 -7.87
N GLY A 30 7.75 19.28 -8.95
CA GLY A 30 8.87 19.33 -9.87
C GLY A 30 9.19 20.77 -10.23
N ILE A 31 10.47 21.08 -10.21
CA ILE A 31 11.03 22.34 -10.71
C ILE A 31 10.52 22.53 -12.15
N ASP A 32 9.91 23.69 -12.42
CA ASP A 32 9.69 24.19 -13.78
C ASP A 32 11.08 24.35 -14.43
N LEU A 33 11.44 23.43 -15.32
CA LEU A 33 12.53 23.63 -16.26
C LEU A 33 11.91 24.15 -17.56
N ASP A 34 11.96 25.47 -17.68
CA ASP A 34 11.55 26.21 -18.87
C ASP A 34 12.25 25.64 -20.12
N THR A 35 11.44 25.42 -21.14
CA THR A 35 11.82 24.87 -22.44
C THR A 35 12.68 25.86 -23.22
N THR A 36 13.88 25.48 -23.65
CA THR A 36 14.40 25.73 -25.02
C THR A 36 15.81 25.15 -25.18
N THR A 37 15.93 23.98 -25.80
CA THR A 37 16.96 23.65 -26.83
C THR A 37 16.65 22.26 -27.42
N PRO A 38 16.72 22.07 -28.75
CA PRO A 38 16.53 20.76 -29.37
C PRO A 38 17.80 19.90 -29.24
N ASP A 39 17.67 18.71 -28.66
CA ASP A 39 18.75 17.72 -28.64
C ASP A 39 18.95 17.06 -30.03
N PRO A 40 20.19 16.70 -30.39
CA PRO A 40 20.51 16.07 -31.66
C PRO A 40 20.13 14.56 -31.67
N PRO A 41 19.96 13.93 -32.85
CA PRO A 41 19.54 12.54 -32.94
C PRO A 41 20.66 11.59 -32.47
N ILE A 42 20.32 10.71 -31.52
CA ILE A 42 21.21 9.64 -31.04
C ILE A 42 21.13 8.44 -31.99
N THR A 43 22.23 8.15 -32.66
CA THR A 43 22.44 6.94 -33.46
C THR A 43 22.62 5.72 -32.55
N LEU A 44 21.74 4.72 -32.65
CA LEU A 44 21.95 3.41 -32.03
C LEU A 44 23.21 2.77 -32.61
N THR A 45 24.26 2.66 -31.79
CA THR A 45 25.42 1.82 -32.11
C THR A 45 25.34 0.57 -31.25
N ASP A 46 25.25 -0.59 -31.90
CA ASP A 46 25.31 -1.92 -31.31
C ASP A 46 26.62 -2.08 -30.51
N ARG A 47 26.49 -2.30 -29.19
CA ARG A 47 27.61 -2.58 -28.26
C ARG A 47 27.58 -4.02 -27.79
N SER A 48 27.60 -4.98 -28.71
CA SER A 48 28.12 -6.33 -28.38
C SER A 48 29.65 -6.30 -28.29
N SER A 49 30.18 -5.85 -27.14
CA SER A 49 31.48 -6.25 -26.54
C SER A 49 32.03 -5.20 -25.57
N THR A 50 31.31 -4.90 -24.49
CA THR A 50 31.94 -4.32 -23.29
C THR A 50 32.05 -5.39 -22.22
N ARG A 51 33.30 -5.66 -21.82
CA ARG A 51 33.69 -6.49 -20.68
C ARG A 51 32.94 -5.99 -19.44
N THR A 52 31.91 -6.71 -18.99
CA THR A 52 31.16 -6.38 -17.78
C THR A 52 32.12 -6.51 -16.59
N LEU A 53 32.61 -5.38 -16.08
CA LEU A 53 33.18 -5.35 -14.73
C LEU A 53 32.04 -5.78 -13.80
N ALA A 54 32.30 -6.79 -12.97
CA ALA A 54 31.33 -7.21 -11.97
C ALA A 54 31.08 -6.04 -11.00
N ALA A 55 29.82 -5.69 -10.78
CA ALA A 55 29.42 -4.64 -9.84
C ALA A 55 30.09 -4.85 -8.48
N ARG A 56 30.63 -3.78 -7.90
CA ARG A 56 31.35 -3.84 -6.63
C ARG A 56 30.36 -4.13 -5.51
N ALA A 57 30.68 -5.11 -4.67
CA ALA A 57 29.88 -5.39 -3.48
C ALA A 57 29.82 -4.14 -2.57
N PRO A 58 28.65 -3.79 -2.01
CA PRO A 58 28.53 -2.65 -1.12
C PRO A 58 29.45 -2.81 0.12
N PRO A 59 30.04 -1.72 0.62
CA PRO A 59 30.88 -1.78 1.81
C PRO A 59 30.06 -2.10 3.06
N ALA A 60 30.69 -2.73 4.06
CA ALA A 60 30.03 -3.10 5.32
C ALA A 60 29.52 -1.89 6.13
N SER A 61 30.08 -0.70 5.90
CA SER A 61 29.56 0.58 6.41
C SER A 61 29.65 1.62 5.32
N PHE A 62 28.58 2.41 5.19
CA PHE A 62 28.51 3.50 4.23
C PHE A 62 29.21 4.74 4.76
N THR A 63 29.57 5.65 3.85
CA THR A 63 30.22 6.91 4.20
C THR A 63 29.18 7.89 4.74
N ALA A 64 29.47 8.58 5.84
CA ALA A 64 28.56 9.63 6.31
C ALA A 64 28.45 10.77 5.30
N ASN A 65 27.25 11.32 5.12
CA ASN A 65 27.01 12.48 4.27
C ASN A 65 26.41 13.63 5.08
N PRO A 66 27.19 14.35 5.90
CA PRO A 66 26.66 15.43 6.75
C PRO A 66 26.17 16.66 5.97
N SER A 67 26.43 16.74 4.66
CA SER A 67 25.97 17.83 3.79
C SER A 67 24.51 17.73 3.35
N VAL A 68 23.84 16.58 3.57
CA VAL A 68 22.45 16.37 3.17
C VAL A 68 21.50 16.56 4.37
N GLY A 69 20.56 17.49 4.25
CA GLY A 69 19.64 17.88 5.33
C GLY A 69 20.21 18.94 6.29
N PRO A 70 19.54 19.20 7.43
CA PRO A 70 19.89 20.32 8.32
C PRO A 70 21.25 20.23 9.04
N GLY A 71 21.89 19.06 9.04
CA GLY A 71 23.13 18.82 9.78
C GLY A 71 22.93 18.71 11.29
N GLY A 72 24.04 18.69 12.04
CA GLY A 72 24.02 18.58 13.50
C GLY A 72 25.28 17.91 14.06
N SER A 73 25.49 18.02 15.37
CA SER A 73 26.65 17.44 16.06
C SER A 73 26.32 16.30 17.02
N SER A 74 25.04 16.15 17.40
CA SER A 74 24.56 15.07 18.26
C SER A 74 23.91 13.98 17.42
N TYR A 75 24.64 12.90 17.19
CA TYR A 75 24.17 11.80 16.35
C TYR A 75 24.67 10.42 16.81
N ARG A 76 24.03 9.39 16.23
CA ARG A 76 24.49 8.01 16.23
C ARG A 76 24.58 7.50 14.80
N ASP A 77 25.53 6.62 14.55
CA ASP A 77 25.72 5.96 13.27
C ASP A 77 25.46 4.45 13.42
N SER A 78 24.83 3.86 12.41
CA SER A 78 24.84 2.42 12.15
C SER A 78 25.61 2.15 10.85
N ALA A 79 25.47 0.98 10.21
CA ALA A 79 26.14 0.70 8.94
C ALA A 79 25.62 1.61 7.80
N HIS A 80 24.30 1.75 7.68
CA HIS A 80 23.63 2.40 6.56
C HIS A 80 22.99 3.75 6.92
N PHE A 81 22.89 4.09 8.21
CA PHE A 81 22.15 5.27 8.66
C PHE A 81 22.95 6.15 9.62
N ARG A 82 22.59 7.42 9.64
CA ARG A 82 22.95 8.37 10.69
C ARG A 82 21.68 9.00 11.24
N VAL A 83 21.48 8.93 12.56
CA VAL A 83 20.34 9.56 13.23
C VAL A 83 20.84 10.73 14.07
N TYR A 84 20.43 11.94 13.73
CA TYR A 84 20.63 13.16 14.51
C TYR A 84 19.49 13.31 15.53
N ALA A 85 19.82 13.31 16.82
CA ALA A 85 18.83 13.45 17.88
C ALA A 85 19.46 14.02 19.16
N ALA A 86 18.63 14.72 19.95
CA ALA A 86 18.98 15.13 21.31
C ALA A 86 18.98 13.93 22.28
N ASP A 87 18.00 13.03 22.15
CA ASP A 87 17.98 11.75 22.86
C ASP A 87 18.72 10.68 22.04
N LEU A 88 19.98 10.45 22.41
CA LEU A 88 20.83 9.47 21.74
C LEU A 88 20.38 8.02 21.99
N SER A 89 19.60 7.76 23.05
CA SER A 89 19.02 6.44 23.27
C SER A 89 17.88 6.16 22.29
N ALA A 90 17.09 7.18 21.95
CA ALA A 90 16.06 7.08 20.91
C ALA A 90 16.71 6.89 19.54
N ALA A 91 17.84 7.57 19.28
CA ALA A 91 18.63 7.36 18.07
C ALA A 91 19.10 5.89 17.95
N ASP A 92 19.66 5.30 19.01
CA ASP A 92 20.10 3.89 18.99
C ASP A 92 18.94 2.92 18.69
N ARG A 93 17.75 3.16 19.26
CA ARG A 93 16.55 2.36 18.98
C ARG A 93 16.06 2.52 17.53
N ALA A 94 16.07 3.75 17.02
CA ALA A 94 15.69 4.05 15.64
C ALA A 94 16.66 3.41 14.64
N LEU A 95 17.96 3.45 14.90
CA LEU A 95 18.99 2.81 14.07
C LEU A 95 18.78 1.29 13.99
N SER A 96 18.49 0.62 15.11
CA SER A 96 18.21 -0.83 15.10
C SER A 96 17.05 -1.18 14.16
N MET A 97 15.96 -0.42 14.25
CA MET A 97 14.79 -0.58 13.39
C MET A 97 15.10 -0.27 11.91
N LEU A 98 15.81 0.82 11.64
CA LEU A 98 16.21 1.25 10.29
C LEU A 98 17.11 0.22 9.61
N GLU A 99 18.08 -0.35 10.34
CA GLU A 99 18.90 -1.46 9.86
C GLU A 99 18.07 -2.71 9.57
N GLY A 100 17.06 -2.99 10.40
CA GLY A 100 16.12 -4.08 10.16
C GLY A 100 15.31 -3.91 8.87
N VAL A 101 14.76 -2.72 8.61
CA VAL A 101 14.01 -2.49 7.35
C VAL A 101 14.95 -2.50 6.15
N TYR A 102 16.16 -1.93 6.26
CA TYR A 102 17.15 -1.99 5.18
C TYR A 102 17.53 -3.44 4.85
N ALA A 103 17.81 -4.26 5.86
CA ALA A 103 18.10 -5.68 5.68
C ALA A 103 16.94 -6.44 5.03
N CYS A 104 15.68 -6.10 5.35
CA CYS A 104 14.55 -6.69 4.67
C CYS A 104 14.48 -6.25 3.19
N PHE A 105 14.31 -4.96 2.93
CA PHE A 105 13.97 -4.48 1.58
C PHE A 105 15.17 -4.47 0.63
N VAL A 106 16.31 -3.94 1.08
CA VAL A 106 17.48 -3.81 0.21
C VAL A 106 18.21 -5.14 0.11
N THR A 107 18.59 -5.73 1.26
CA THR A 107 19.42 -6.96 1.23
C THR A 107 18.61 -8.20 0.83
N SER A 108 17.41 -8.39 1.37
CA SER A 108 16.66 -9.64 1.15
C SER A 108 15.71 -9.58 -0.04
N LEU A 109 15.02 -8.45 -0.25
CA LEU A 109 14.05 -8.26 -1.33
C LEU A 109 14.65 -7.60 -2.58
N GLY A 110 15.94 -7.23 -2.55
CA GLY A 110 16.69 -6.77 -3.73
C GLY A 110 16.27 -5.39 -4.25
N TRP A 111 15.70 -4.55 -3.40
CA TRP A 111 15.47 -3.14 -3.73
C TRP A 111 16.80 -2.40 -3.89
N ARG A 112 16.79 -1.35 -4.72
CA ARG A 112 17.99 -0.52 -4.90
C ARG A 112 18.40 0.09 -3.56
N SER A 113 19.71 0.05 -3.27
CA SER A 113 20.23 0.62 -2.03
C SER A 113 19.94 2.11 -1.94
N THR A 114 19.38 2.53 -0.81
CA THR A 114 19.14 3.94 -0.47
C THR A 114 20.44 4.71 -0.20
N GLY A 115 21.58 4.03 -0.13
CA GLY A 115 22.89 4.69 -0.04
C GLY A 115 23.48 5.10 -1.39
N LEU A 116 22.84 4.74 -2.50
CA LEU A 116 23.28 5.11 -3.84
C LEU A 116 22.51 6.34 -4.34
N SER A 117 23.24 7.34 -4.83
CA SER A 117 22.63 8.55 -5.41
C SER A 117 21.59 8.22 -6.48
N TYR A 118 20.45 8.90 -6.46
CA TYR A 118 19.47 8.91 -7.54
C TYR A 118 20.12 9.30 -8.89
N ASN A 119 21.11 10.20 -8.84
CA ASN A 119 21.80 10.72 -10.02
C ASN A 119 22.83 9.73 -10.59
N ASP A 120 23.11 8.62 -9.90
CA ASP A 120 24.00 7.57 -10.42
C ASP A 120 23.33 6.85 -11.59
N VAL A 121 23.78 7.12 -12.81
CA VAL A 121 23.25 6.51 -14.05
C VAL A 121 23.79 5.12 -14.33
N THR A 122 24.78 4.65 -13.57
CA THR A 122 25.42 3.34 -13.76
C THR A 122 24.82 2.26 -12.87
N ASP A 123 24.11 2.66 -11.81
CA ASP A 123 23.44 1.79 -10.83
C ASP A 123 24.33 0.78 -10.10
N ASP A 124 25.65 0.78 -10.31
CA ASP A 124 26.46 -0.40 -10.00
C ASP A 124 27.67 -0.19 -9.05
N ASP A 125 28.11 1.03 -8.69
CA ASP A 125 29.45 1.14 -8.05
C ASP A 125 29.68 2.26 -6.98
N GLY A 126 28.62 2.80 -6.37
CA GLY A 126 28.78 3.81 -5.32
C GLY A 126 29.27 5.18 -5.84
N PRO A 127 29.71 6.09 -4.96
CA PRO A 127 29.95 5.91 -3.53
C PRO A 127 28.66 5.67 -2.73
N TRP A 128 28.73 4.78 -1.74
CA TRP A 128 27.62 4.52 -0.82
C TRP A 128 27.66 5.49 0.36
N GLN A 129 26.52 6.16 0.58
CA GLN A 129 26.34 7.16 1.62
C GLN A 129 25.27 6.74 2.63
N LYS A 130 25.46 7.09 3.89
CA LYS A 130 24.45 6.85 4.92
C LYS A 130 23.22 7.71 4.62
N VAL A 131 22.02 7.16 4.85
CA VAL A 131 20.79 7.95 4.88
C VAL A 131 20.73 8.70 6.21
N ASN A 132 20.52 10.01 6.14
CA ASN A 132 20.36 10.84 7.34
C ASN A 132 18.91 10.86 7.81
N VAL A 133 18.73 10.77 9.11
CA VAL A 133 17.45 10.89 9.80
C VAL A 133 17.58 11.95 10.89
N TYR A 134 16.70 12.93 10.89
CA TYR A 134 16.72 14.06 11.82
C TYR A 134 15.50 14.00 12.74
N SER A 135 15.75 13.85 14.04
CA SER A 135 14.74 13.98 15.07
C SER A 135 14.46 15.46 15.33
N VAL A 136 13.27 15.94 14.98
CA VAL A 136 12.89 17.36 15.06
C VAL A 136 11.79 17.61 16.08
N ALA A 137 11.73 18.84 16.60
CA ALA A 137 10.73 19.19 17.63
C ALA A 137 9.30 19.25 17.08
N SER A 138 9.12 19.66 15.83
CA SER A 138 7.80 19.85 15.23
C SER A 138 7.85 19.77 13.71
N LEU A 139 6.84 19.14 13.12
CA LEU A 139 6.53 19.17 11.69
C LEU A 139 5.03 19.52 11.55
N PRO A 140 4.67 20.76 11.21
CA PRO A 140 3.26 21.14 11.12
C PRO A 140 2.51 20.26 10.11
N GLY A 141 1.51 19.51 10.60
CA GLY A 141 0.67 18.65 9.76
C GLY A 141 1.23 17.26 9.44
N ALA A 142 2.40 16.87 9.95
CA ALA A 142 3.00 15.56 9.67
C ALA A 142 3.77 15.00 10.87
N ALA A 143 3.85 13.68 11.01
CA ALA A 143 4.67 13.04 12.04
C ALA A 143 6.12 12.79 11.55
N GLY A 144 6.29 12.66 10.24
CA GLY A 144 7.56 12.58 9.55
C GLY A 144 7.42 13.11 8.13
N VAL A 145 8.55 13.29 7.46
CA VAL A 145 8.63 13.66 6.04
C VAL A 145 9.95 13.16 5.46
N MET A 146 9.90 12.62 4.24
CA MET A 146 11.08 12.41 3.40
C MET A 146 11.32 13.65 2.53
N HIS A 147 12.57 14.11 2.52
CA HIS A 147 13.05 15.14 1.62
C HIS A 147 14.13 14.57 0.68
N SER A 148 14.39 15.27 -0.42
CA SER A 148 15.46 14.92 -1.36
C SER A 148 16.38 16.10 -1.65
N ASP A 149 17.67 15.82 -1.73
CA ASP A 149 18.69 16.75 -2.20
C ASP A 149 18.95 16.44 -3.66
N GLY A 150 18.45 17.28 -4.56
CA GLY A 150 18.57 17.03 -6.00
C GLY A 150 20.01 17.05 -6.53
N ALA A 151 20.91 17.81 -5.88
CA ALA A 151 22.31 17.89 -6.31
C ALA A 151 23.07 16.63 -5.90
N ALA A 152 22.90 16.18 -4.65
CA ALA A 152 23.50 14.94 -4.16
C ALA A 152 22.77 13.69 -4.69
N GLY A 153 21.51 13.83 -5.09
CA GLY A 153 20.61 12.73 -5.42
C GLY A 153 20.30 11.85 -4.21
N MET A 154 20.22 12.43 -3.01
CA MET A 154 20.07 11.67 -1.77
C MET A 154 18.79 12.06 -1.03
N ALA A 155 18.09 11.07 -0.48
CA ALA A 155 17.00 11.31 0.44
C ALA A 155 17.51 11.52 1.88
N TRP A 156 16.79 12.33 2.66
CA TRP A 156 16.87 12.36 4.13
C TRP A 156 15.49 12.39 4.75
N LEU A 157 15.40 11.97 6.01
CA LEU A 157 14.14 11.92 6.74
C LEU A 157 14.16 12.95 7.86
N GLU A 158 13.06 13.67 8.06
CA GLU A 158 12.77 14.37 9.30
C GLU A 158 11.62 13.67 10.00
N VAL A 159 11.78 13.37 11.29
CA VAL A 159 10.75 12.71 12.10
C VAL A 159 10.60 13.46 13.41
N GLN A 160 9.37 13.75 13.81
CA GLN A 160 9.13 14.39 15.10
C GLN A 160 9.65 13.51 16.24
N ASN A 161 10.22 14.14 17.28
CA ASN A 161 10.85 13.45 18.42
C ASN A 161 9.99 12.32 19.01
N ALA A 162 8.67 12.53 19.14
CA ALA A 162 7.75 11.55 19.70
C ALA A 162 7.54 10.30 18.83
N TYR A 163 7.88 10.37 17.55
CA TYR A 163 7.62 9.33 16.55
C TYR A 163 8.89 8.69 15.98
N LEU A 164 10.08 9.15 16.37
CA LEU A 164 11.37 8.65 15.89
C LEU A 164 11.53 7.12 16.05
N THR A 165 10.94 6.55 17.09
CA THR A 165 10.98 5.10 17.36
C THR A 165 9.62 4.43 17.13
N VAL A 166 8.70 5.08 16.41
CA VAL A 166 7.41 4.51 16.02
C VAL A 166 7.56 3.95 14.61
N PRO A 167 7.55 2.61 14.42
CA PRO A 167 7.84 2.02 13.13
C PRO A 167 6.88 2.48 12.03
N GLY A 168 5.57 2.58 12.33
CA GLY A 168 4.57 3.06 11.37
C GLY A 168 4.86 4.44 10.79
N VAL A 169 5.64 5.29 11.47
CA VAL A 169 6.06 6.61 10.98
C VAL A 169 7.45 6.54 10.35
N THR A 170 8.47 6.13 11.10
CA THR A 170 9.86 6.23 10.62
C THR A 170 10.13 5.26 9.47
N VAL A 171 9.51 4.07 9.48
CA VAL A 171 9.63 3.10 8.37
C VAL A 171 8.82 3.54 7.16
N HIS A 172 7.70 4.23 7.37
CA HIS A 172 6.94 4.87 6.29
C HIS A 172 7.81 5.92 5.57
N GLU A 173 8.45 6.83 6.30
CA GLU A 173 9.35 7.82 5.70
C GLU A 173 10.55 7.15 4.99
N PHE A 174 11.08 6.08 5.57
CA PHE A 174 12.11 5.29 4.88
C PHE A 174 11.56 4.64 3.59
N GLY A 175 10.29 4.24 3.56
CA GLY A 175 9.60 3.75 2.37
C GLY A 175 9.57 4.77 1.23
N HIS A 176 9.35 6.05 1.54
CA HIS A 176 9.51 7.14 0.57
C HIS A 176 10.95 7.23 0.05
N GLY A 177 11.95 7.13 0.93
CA GLY A 177 13.36 7.09 0.52
C GLY A 177 13.69 5.90 -0.38
N LEU A 178 13.19 4.71 -0.04
CA LEU A 178 13.33 3.49 -0.83
C LEU A 178 12.73 3.68 -2.23
N HIS A 179 11.53 4.24 -2.32
CA HIS A 179 10.88 4.58 -3.57
C HIS A 179 11.69 5.60 -4.39
N TYR A 180 12.14 6.70 -3.77
CA TYR A 180 12.96 7.72 -4.44
C TYR A 180 14.20 7.08 -5.08
N HIS A 181 14.93 6.27 -4.31
CA HIS A 181 16.14 5.62 -4.79
C HIS A 181 15.89 4.49 -5.80
N GLN A 182 14.65 4.02 -5.97
CA GLN A 182 14.24 3.07 -7.03
C GLN A 182 13.91 3.77 -8.37
N LYS A 183 13.85 5.11 -8.36
CA LYS A 183 13.87 6.05 -9.49
C LYS A 183 12.65 6.13 -10.39
N THR A 184 12.20 5.03 -10.97
CA THR A 184 11.37 5.06 -12.19
C THR A 184 9.98 5.68 -12.03
N TRP A 185 9.45 5.69 -10.81
CA TRP A 185 8.19 6.36 -10.49
C TRP A 185 8.36 7.85 -10.13
N VAL A 186 9.59 8.31 -9.90
CA VAL A 186 9.88 9.73 -9.59
C VAL A 186 9.66 10.60 -10.83
N ASN A 187 9.17 11.82 -10.62
CA ASN A 187 8.80 12.77 -11.68
C ASN A 187 7.73 12.24 -12.66
N GLN A 188 6.85 11.35 -12.18
CA GLN A 188 5.70 10.85 -12.94
C GLN A 188 4.41 11.28 -12.21
N GLY A 189 3.71 12.30 -12.73
CA GLY A 189 2.50 12.83 -12.08
C GLY A 189 1.47 11.75 -11.72
N ARG A 190 1.27 10.76 -12.60
CA ARG A 190 0.29 9.68 -12.39
C ARG A 190 0.68 8.61 -11.36
N THR A 191 1.93 8.64 -10.86
CA THR A 191 2.35 7.77 -9.76
C THR A 191 2.28 8.48 -8.41
N GLY A 192 2.14 9.81 -8.36
CA GLY A 192 2.34 10.61 -7.15
C GLY A 192 1.54 10.14 -5.93
N ALA A 193 0.24 9.88 -6.07
CA ALA A 193 -0.56 9.40 -4.92
C ALA A 193 -0.19 7.97 -4.49
N TRP A 194 0.40 7.18 -5.39
CA TRP A 194 0.87 5.83 -5.05
C TRP A 194 2.10 5.84 -4.14
N TRP A 195 2.78 6.99 -3.98
CA TRP A 195 3.96 7.07 -3.13
C TRP A 195 3.59 6.85 -1.66
N GLU A 196 2.51 7.47 -1.19
CA GLU A 196 1.96 7.21 0.15
C GLU A 196 1.44 5.77 0.30
N THR A 197 0.84 5.23 -0.75
CA THR A 197 0.37 3.86 -0.77
C THR A 197 1.54 2.89 -0.61
N LEU A 198 2.65 3.15 -1.29
CA LEU A 198 3.88 2.36 -1.20
C LEU A 198 4.54 2.52 0.18
N ALA A 199 4.66 3.74 0.69
CA ALA A 199 5.28 4.00 2.00
C ALA A 199 4.55 3.28 3.15
N ASN A 200 3.20 3.31 3.15
CA ASN A 200 2.40 2.53 4.09
C ASN A 200 2.56 1.01 3.90
N TRP A 201 2.63 0.55 2.64
CA TRP A 201 2.91 -0.86 2.37
C TRP A 201 4.29 -1.29 2.89
N VAL A 202 5.33 -0.46 2.75
CA VAL A 202 6.68 -0.74 3.29
C VAL A 202 6.63 -0.86 4.81
N ALA A 203 5.98 0.09 5.49
CA ALA A 203 5.84 0.09 6.95
C ALA A 203 5.09 -1.14 7.47
N ASP A 204 3.90 -1.41 6.94
CA ASP A 204 3.08 -2.55 7.37
C ASP A 204 3.75 -3.89 7.00
N THR A 205 4.40 -3.99 5.84
CA THR A 205 5.15 -5.19 5.45
C THR A 205 6.32 -5.45 6.40
N TYR A 206 7.10 -4.42 6.74
CA TYR A 206 8.17 -4.56 7.73
C TYR A 206 7.63 -5.04 9.07
N LEU A 207 6.55 -4.42 9.56
CA LEU A 207 5.94 -4.72 10.85
C LEU A 207 5.36 -6.13 10.93
N THR A 208 4.60 -6.55 9.91
CA THR A 208 3.67 -7.67 10.03
C THR A 208 4.03 -8.87 9.17
N SER A 209 4.70 -8.65 8.04
CA SER A 209 4.91 -9.70 7.04
C SER A 209 5.96 -10.72 7.49
N PRO A 210 5.77 -12.02 7.17
CA PRO A 210 6.83 -13.02 7.23
C PRO A 210 8.06 -12.69 6.39
N LEU A 211 7.90 -11.91 5.30
CA LEU A 211 9.02 -11.50 4.43
C LEU A 211 10.12 -10.77 5.20
N CYS A 212 9.73 -9.95 6.18
CA CYS A 212 10.67 -9.21 7.01
C CYS A 212 10.90 -9.84 8.38
N ALA A 213 10.37 -11.02 8.69
CA ALA A 213 10.40 -11.58 10.05
C ALA A 213 11.83 -11.81 10.56
N SER A 214 12.74 -12.31 9.71
CA SER A 214 14.14 -12.53 10.09
C SER A 214 14.85 -11.21 10.41
N ALA A 215 14.75 -10.22 9.51
CA ALA A 215 15.38 -8.91 9.69
C ALA A 215 14.77 -8.12 10.86
N ARG A 216 13.44 -8.16 11.03
CA ARG A 216 12.71 -7.56 12.15
C ARG A 216 13.15 -8.16 13.49
N SER A 217 13.23 -9.49 13.57
CA SER A 217 13.69 -10.20 14.78
C SER A 217 15.14 -9.87 15.12
N ALA A 218 16.04 -9.85 14.12
CA ALA A 218 17.44 -9.48 14.31
C ALA A 218 17.61 -8.04 14.82
N ALA A 219 16.69 -7.14 14.46
CA ALA A 219 16.61 -5.77 14.94
C ALA A 219 15.92 -5.62 16.33
N GLY A 220 15.55 -6.73 16.98
CA GLY A 220 14.88 -6.74 18.27
C GLY A 220 13.44 -6.21 18.24
N GLN A 221 12.80 -6.19 17.06
CA GLN A 221 11.44 -5.69 16.90
C GLN A 221 10.42 -6.84 16.97
N ALA A 222 9.37 -6.66 17.77
CA ALA A 222 8.28 -7.62 17.87
C ALA A 222 7.34 -7.51 16.67
N THR A 223 6.62 -8.60 16.37
CA THR A 223 5.51 -8.56 15.42
C THR A 223 4.26 -8.09 16.18
N PRO A 224 3.56 -7.02 15.76
CA PRO A 224 2.35 -6.59 16.42
C PRO A 224 1.20 -7.59 16.19
N GLU A 225 0.21 -7.57 17.09
CA GLU A 225 -0.99 -8.41 16.98
C GLU A 225 -1.97 -7.90 15.90
N THR A 226 -1.93 -6.61 15.61
CA THR A 226 -2.80 -5.91 14.66
C THR A 226 -2.01 -5.15 13.61
N SER A 227 -2.61 -4.94 12.44
CA SER A 227 -2.11 -4.06 11.39
C SER A 227 -2.63 -2.64 11.61
N GLU A 228 -2.00 -1.65 10.97
CA GLU A 228 -2.45 -0.25 10.93
C GLU A 228 -3.56 -0.01 9.89
N MET A 229 -4.12 -1.08 9.30
CA MET A 229 -5.17 -1.00 8.30
C MET A 229 -6.42 -0.28 8.81
N ASP A 230 -6.79 0.82 8.14
CA ASP A 230 -8.08 1.49 8.33
C ASP A 230 -9.18 0.77 7.54
N VAL A 231 -9.71 -0.31 8.11
CA VAL A 231 -10.78 -1.11 7.49
C VAL A 231 -12.08 -0.34 7.31
N ILE A 232 -12.34 0.69 8.13
CA ILE A 232 -13.55 1.50 8.02
C ILE A 232 -13.49 2.30 6.72
N LYS A 233 -12.34 2.92 6.42
CA LYS A 233 -12.16 3.66 5.17
C LYS A 233 -11.95 2.74 3.97
N THR A 234 -11.04 1.76 4.03
CA THR A 234 -10.72 0.91 2.87
C THR A 234 -11.94 0.13 2.36
N ILE A 235 -12.76 -0.42 3.26
CA ILE A 235 -13.95 -1.21 2.89
C ILE A 235 -15.19 -0.32 2.83
N GLY A 236 -15.36 0.59 3.77
CA GLY A 236 -16.53 1.49 3.79
C GLY A 236 -16.56 2.44 2.61
N ASP A 237 -15.41 2.83 2.05
CA ASP A 237 -15.31 3.65 0.85
C ASP A 237 -14.78 2.87 -0.36
N SER A 238 -14.92 1.54 -0.38
CA SER A 238 -14.40 0.69 -1.46
C SER A 238 -14.92 1.05 -2.85
N PHE A 239 -16.03 1.79 -2.94
CA PHE A 239 -16.64 2.24 -4.19
C PHE A 239 -15.85 3.37 -4.88
N GLN A 240 -14.90 4.01 -4.18
CA GLN A 240 -14.03 5.04 -4.76
C GLN A 240 -13.03 4.46 -5.75
N VAL A 241 -12.29 5.33 -6.44
CA VAL A 241 -11.18 4.91 -7.32
C VAL A 241 -10.14 4.16 -6.48
N ILE A 242 -9.54 3.11 -7.04
CA ILE A 242 -8.61 2.22 -6.30
C ILE A 242 -7.48 2.98 -5.58
N VAL A 243 -6.98 4.05 -6.20
CA VAL A 243 -6.10 5.05 -5.57
C VAL A 243 -6.64 6.42 -5.93
N ASP A 244 -7.09 7.15 -4.92
CA ASP A 244 -7.65 8.50 -5.01
C ASP A 244 -6.82 9.43 -4.11
N GLY A 245 -6.16 10.41 -4.72
CA GLY A 245 -5.34 11.43 -4.06
C GLY A 245 -6.12 12.68 -3.65
N SER A 246 -7.43 12.72 -3.84
CA SER A 246 -8.25 13.90 -3.54
C SER A 246 -8.13 14.33 -2.08
N VAL A 247 -7.92 15.62 -1.87
CA VAL A 247 -7.74 16.20 -0.53
C VAL A 247 -8.97 15.91 0.34
N ASN A 248 -8.75 15.45 1.58
CA ASN A 248 -9.76 15.09 2.59
C ASN A 248 -10.65 13.87 2.29
N THR A 249 -10.87 13.51 1.02
CA THR A 249 -11.82 12.43 0.65
C THR A 249 -11.15 11.18 0.09
N GLY A 250 -9.95 11.33 -0.51
CA GLY A 250 -9.22 10.25 -1.15
C GLY A 250 -8.74 9.17 -0.19
N ASN A 251 -8.17 8.09 -0.72
CA ASN A 251 -7.81 6.87 -0.02
C ASN A 251 -6.33 6.47 -0.20
N TYR A 252 -5.49 7.34 -0.75
CA TYR A 252 -4.10 7.05 -1.09
C TYR A 252 -3.20 6.61 0.09
N TYR A 253 -3.55 6.96 1.34
CA TYR A 253 -2.92 6.40 2.54
C TYR A 253 -3.45 5.01 2.92
N GLN A 254 -4.67 4.64 2.49
CA GLN A 254 -5.39 3.43 2.87
C GLN A 254 -5.46 2.37 1.76
N ALA A 255 -4.96 2.68 0.55
CA ALA A 255 -5.00 1.81 -0.61
C ALA A 255 -3.92 0.71 -0.60
N TRP A 256 -2.96 0.77 0.34
CA TRP A 256 -1.85 -0.18 0.43
C TRP A 256 -2.24 -1.66 0.55
N PRO A 257 -3.43 -2.07 1.05
CA PRO A 257 -3.81 -3.48 1.07
C PRO A 257 -3.89 -4.10 -0.33
N PHE A 258 -4.06 -3.28 -1.39
CA PHE A 258 -3.93 -3.75 -2.76
C PHE A 258 -2.50 -4.23 -3.06
N LEU A 259 -1.49 -3.46 -2.67
CA LEU A 259 -0.08 -3.88 -2.82
C LEU A 259 0.21 -5.15 -2.01
N THR A 260 -0.30 -5.23 -0.78
CA THR A 260 -0.22 -6.46 0.04
C THR A 260 -0.84 -7.67 -0.66
N TYR A 261 -2.01 -7.51 -1.26
CA TYR A 261 -2.66 -8.59 -2.02
C TYR A 261 -1.80 -9.07 -3.20
N LEU A 262 -1.20 -8.13 -3.95
CA LEU A 262 -0.27 -8.48 -5.04
C LEU A 262 0.95 -9.23 -4.48
N THR A 263 1.50 -8.76 -3.35
CA THR A 263 2.69 -9.35 -2.71
C THR A 263 2.44 -10.77 -2.20
N ASN A 264 1.33 -10.97 -1.50
CA ASN A 264 0.98 -12.28 -0.93
C ASN A 264 0.45 -13.25 -1.98
N ASN A 265 -0.11 -12.74 -3.07
CA ASN A 265 -0.61 -13.49 -4.21
C ASN A 265 -1.45 -14.74 -3.82
N PRO A 266 -2.49 -14.60 -2.98
CA PRO A 266 -3.26 -15.75 -2.48
C PRO A 266 -4.02 -16.51 -3.59
N ASP A 267 -4.13 -15.92 -4.78
CA ASP A 267 -4.75 -16.52 -5.97
C ASP A 267 -3.73 -17.16 -6.94
N GLY A 268 -2.43 -17.07 -6.64
CA GLY A 268 -1.37 -17.74 -7.42
C GLY A 268 -1.23 -17.22 -8.85
N PHE A 269 -1.53 -15.95 -9.11
CA PHE A 269 -1.37 -15.37 -10.44
C PHE A 269 0.10 -15.28 -10.82
N ALA A 270 0.44 -15.83 -12.00
CA ALA A 270 1.80 -15.79 -12.50
C ALA A 270 2.27 -14.34 -12.67
N GLY A 271 3.50 -14.06 -12.20
CA GLY A 271 4.11 -12.73 -12.21
C GLY A 271 3.87 -11.89 -10.95
N LEU A 272 2.92 -12.27 -10.09
CA LEU A 272 2.74 -11.66 -8.76
C LEU A 272 3.50 -12.44 -7.68
N GLY A 273 3.60 -11.89 -6.47
CA GLY A 273 4.34 -12.49 -5.35
C GLY A 273 5.26 -11.51 -4.63
N SER A 274 6.19 -12.04 -3.83
CA SER A 274 7.02 -11.26 -2.89
C SER A 274 7.78 -10.08 -3.52
N ASP A 275 8.17 -10.19 -4.80
CA ASP A 275 8.94 -9.16 -5.51
C ASP A 275 8.08 -8.20 -6.34
N VAL A 276 6.75 -8.38 -6.38
CA VAL A 276 5.90 -7.70 -7.36
C VAL A 276 5.95 -6.18 -7.26
N VAL A 277 5.95 -5.60 -6.05
CA VAL A 277 5.94 -4.14 -5.86
C VAL A 277 7.24 -3.50 -6.35
N ARG A 278 8.37 -4.21 -6.20
CA ARG A 278 9.64 -3.80 -6.81
C ARG A 278 9.58 -3.92 -8.33
N GLN A 279 9.03 -5.02 -8.85
CA GLN A 279 8.85 -5.22 -10.30
C GLN A 279 7.95 -4.16 -10.95
N LEU A 280 6.95 -3.63 -10.22
CA LEU A 280 6.13 -2.52 -10.71
C LEU A 280 6.93 -1.22 -10.92
N GLN A 281 8.09 -1.07 -10.27
CA GLN A 281 9.00 0.05 -10.51
C GLN A 281 10.07 -0.33 -11.53
N VAL A 282 10.70 -1.50 -11.40
CA VAL A 282 11.75 -1.94 -12.33
C VAL A 282 11.24 -2.06 -13.77
N ARG A 283 9.99 -2.50 -13.97
CA ARG A 283 9.37 -2.64 -15.30
C ARG A 283 8.53 -1.45 -15.72
N TYR A 284 8.52 -0.39 -14.92
CA TYR A 284 7.86 0.85 -15.27
C TYR A 284 8.58 1.45 -16.48
N SER A 285 7.82 1.86 -17.50
CA SER A 285 8.40 2.48 -18.68
C SER A 285 8.86 3.89 -18.33
N ALA A 286 10.18 4.12 -18.35
CA ALA A 286 10.76 5.42 -18.01
C ALA A 286 10.10 6.56 -18.79
N ASN A 287 9.74 7.65 -18.10
CA ASN A 287 9.10 8.84 -18.68
C ASN A 287 7.76 8.61 -19.38
N SER A 288 7.10 7.46 -19.18
CA SER A 288 5.80 7.16 -19.78
C SER A 288 4.64 7.91 -19.12
N ASN A 289 4.82 8.37 -17.88
CA ASN A 289 3.77 8.92 -17.03
C ASN A 289 2.51 8.04 -17.00
N GLU A 290 2.67 6.73 -17.03
CA GLU A 290 1.58 5.77 -16.87
C GLU A 290 1.21 5.57 -15.39
N THR A 291 0.10 4.90 -15.11
CA THR A 291 -0.22 4.49 -13.73
C THR A 291 0.48 3.17 -13.40
N PRO A 292 0.73 2.86 -12.12
CA PRO A 292 1.22 1.55 -11.70
C PRO A 292 0.39 0.36 -12.20
N LEU A 293 -0.90 0.56 -12.49
CA LEU A 293 -1.76 -0.47 -13.09
C LEU A 293 -1.31 -0.85 -14.51
N HIS A 294 -0.75 0.08 -15.28
CA HIS A 294 -0.23 -0.22 -16.63
C HIS A 294 1.03 -1.08 -16.55
N THR A 295 1.91 -0.81 -15.58
CA THR A 295 3.03 -1.72 -15.31
C THR A 295 2.56 -3.07 -14.80
N LEU A 296 1.53 -3.10 -13.95
CA LEU A 296 0.93 -4.35 -13.48
C LEU A 296 0.41 -5.21 -14.63
N GLN A 297 -0.15 -4.60 -15.69
CA GLN A 297 -0.57 -5.33 -16.90
C GLN A 297 0.59 -6.01 -17.63
N ARG A 298 1.82 -5.53 -17.47
CA ARG A 298 3.04 -6.17 -18.00
C ARG A 298 3.64 -7.19 -17.04
N VAL A 299 3.51 -6.97 -15.73
CA VAL A 299 4.04 -7.85 -14.68
C VAL A 299 3.17 -9.10 -14.49
N SER A 300 1.85 -8.93 -14.44
CA SER A 300 0.87 -10.01 -14.27
C SER A 300 0.68 -10.78 -15.57
N THR A 301 1.44 -11.86 -15.76
CA THR A 301 1.36 -12.69 -16.97
C THR A 301 0.27 -13.75 -16.92
N GLY A 302 -0.25 -14.06 -15.73
CA GLY A 302 -1.30 -15.06 -15.52
C GLY A 302 -2.73 -14.53 -15.50
N ALA A 303 -2.92 -13.21 -15.43
CA ALA A 303 -4.23 -12.58 -15.32
C ALA A 303 -4.20 -11.12 -15.81
N THR A 304 -5.32 -10.64 -16.36
CA THR A 304 -5.51 -9.21 -16.66
C THR A 304 -5.63 -8.40 -15.36
N VAL A 305 -5.33 -7.09 -15.42
CA VAL A 305 -5.51 -6.20 -14.25
C VAL A 305 -6.95 -6.21 -13.75
N ALA A 306 -7.94 -6.24 -14.67
CA ALA A 306 -9.35 -6.36 -14.31
C ALA A 306 -9.63 -7.60 -13.43
N LYS A 307 -9.07 -8.76 -13.80
CA LYS A 307 -9.21 -10.00 -13.02
C LYS A 307 -8.50 -9.92 -11.67
N VAL A 308 -7.30 -9.34 -11.63
CA VAL A 308 -6.53 -9.14 -10.39
C VAL A 308 -7.29 -8.24 -9.42
N VAL A 309 -7.79 -7.09 -9.89
CA VAL A 309 -8.58 -6.16 -9.07
C VAL A 309 -9.91 -6.77 -8.63
N GLY A 310 -10.59 -7.50 -9.52
CA GLY A 310 -11.83 -8.19 -9.17
C GLY A 310 -11.65 -9.24 -8.07
N LYS A 311 -10.54 -10.00 -8.10
CA LYS A 311 -10.19 -10.96 -7.03
C LYS A 311 -9.70 -10.29 -5.77
N TYR A 312 -8.94 -9.20 -5.86
CA TYR A 312 -8.58 -8.37 -4.72
C TYR A 312 -9.84 -7.96 -3.94
N TRP A 313 -10.83 -7.37 -4.59
CA TRP A 313 -12.07 -6.96 -3.92
C TRP A 313 -12.88 -8.14 -3.38
N ALA A 314 -12.89 -9.29 -4.08
CA ALA A 314 -13.52 -10.50 -3.58
C ALA A 314 -12.87 -10.97 -2.26
N ARG A 315 -11.53 -10.94 -2.18
CA ARG A 315 -10.75 -11.28 -0.98
C ARG A 315 -10.98 -10.27 0.15
N MET A 316 -11.14 -8.99 -0.20
CA MET A 316 -11.43 -7.92 0.76
C MET A 316 -12.79 -8.05 1.46
N ALA A 317 -13.73 -8.85 0.94
CA ALA A 317 -14.99 -9.13 1.63
C ALA A 317 -14.79 -9.69 3.06
N TYR A 318 -13.70 -10.44 3.27
CA TYR A 318 -13.30 -10.95 4.58
C TYR A 318 -11.82 -10.70 4.90
N VAL A 319 -11.20 -9.74 4.21
CA VAL A 319 -9.77 -9.37 4.30
C VAL A 319 -8.86 -10.60 4.26
N ASP A 320 -9.20 -11.57 3.43
CA ASP A 320 -8.45 -12.82 3.23
C ASP A 320 -7.36 -12.63 2.15
N ILE A 321 -6.51 -11.63 2.35
CA ILE A 321 -5.43 -11.24 1.42
C ILE A 321 -4.06 -11.81 1.83
N GLY A 322 -4.04 -12.88 2.63
CA GLY A 322 -2.82 -13.41 3.23
C GLY A 322 -2.23 -12.52 4.34
N HIS A 323 -3.02 -11.62 4.92
CA HIS A 323 -2.60 -10.69 5.98
C HIS A 323 -3.41 -10.93 7.27
N ARG A 324 -2.87 -11.77 8.16
CA ARG A 324 -3.56 -12.23 9.37
C ARG A 324 -3.93 -11.07 10.30
N GLN A 325 -3.02 -10.13 10.51
CA GLN A 325 -3.22 -9.02 11.44
C GLN A 325 -4.25 -8.04 10.91
N ALA A 326 -4.28 -7.76 9.60
CA ALA A 326 -5.33 -6.97 8.96
C ALA A 326 -6.70 -7.67 9.02
N GLN A 327 -6.74 -9.00 8.84
CA GLN A 327 -7.98 -9.78 9.03
C GLN A 327 -8.48 -9.71 10.47
N SER A 328 -7.59 -9.73 11.47
CA SER A 328 -7.96 -9.54 12.88
C SER A 328 -8.63 -8.18 13.12
N VAL A 329 -8.04 -7.11 12.59
CA VAL A 329 -8.61 -5.75 12.64
C VAL A 329 -10.00 -5.74 12.00
N PHE A 330 -10.14 -6.30 10.79
CA PHE A 330 -11.43 -6.42 10.12
C PHE A 330 -12.49 -7.13 10.98
N LEU A 331 -12.18 -8.33 11.47
CA LEU A 331 -13.14 -9.11 12.25
C LEU A 331 -13.60 -8.37 13.51
N SER A 332 -12.70 -7.62 14.14
CA SER A 332 -13.01 -6.80 15.33
C SER A 332 -13.82 -5.54 15.03
N GLN A 333 -13.68 -4.96 13.84
CA GLN A 333 -14.28 -3.66 13.49
C GLN A 333 -15.42 -3.74 12.46
N ARG A 334 -15.68 -4.89 11.83
CA ARG A 334 -16.62 -5.03 10.71
C ARG A 334 -18.04 -4.53 10.98
N SER A 335 -18.48 -4.53 12.23
CA SER A 335 -19.78 -3.97 12.64
C SER A 335 -19.88 -2.44 12.48
N ARG A 336 -18.76 -1.73 12.37
CA ARG A 336 -18.66 -0.28 12.22
C ARG A 336 -18.51 0.17 10.76
N ILE A 337 -18.35 -0.78 9.84
CA ILE A 337 -18.13 -0.48 8.41
C ILE A 337 -19.47 -0.16 7.75
N ASN A 338 -19.49 0.88 6.92
CA ASN A 338 -20.68 1.25 6.17
C ASN A 338 -20.84 0.38 4.90
N TYR A 339 -21.75 -0.60 4.97
CA TYR A 339 -22.10 -1.48 3.84
C TYR A 339 -23.36 -1.05 3.08
N ALA A 340 -23.89 0.15 3.32
CA ALA A 340 -25.16 0.60 2.75
C ALA A 340 -25.03 1.02 1.27
N ASN A 341 -24.61 0.09 0.41
CA ASN A 341 -24.28 0.32 -1.00
C ASN A 341 -25.51 0.31 -1.93
N VAL A 342 -26.59 -0.38 -1.55
CA VAL A 342 -27.74 -0.67 -2.41
C VAL A 342 -29.06 -0.35 -1.69
N ASP A 343 -30.10 -0.10 -2.47
CA ASP A 343 -31.49 0.01 -2.00
C ASP A 343 -32.31 -1.17 -2.55
N SER A 344 -33.22 -1.69 -1.73
CA SER A 344 -34.19 -2.69 -2.22
C SER A 344 -35.24 -2.01 -3.10
N THR A 345 -35.53 -2.63 -4.23
CA THR A 345 -36.62 -2.23 -5.14
C THR A 345 -37.82 -3.19 -5.08
N GLY A 346 -37.87 -4.04 -4.05
CA GLY A 346 -38.92 -5.06 -3.86
C GLY A 346 -38.60 -6.41 -4.51
N SER A 347 -39.29 -7.47 -4.07
CA SER A 347 -39.23 -8.82 -4.66
C SER A 347 -37.81 -9.39 -4.85
N GLY A 348 -36.94 -9.23 -3.84
CA GLY A 348 -35.54 -9.71 -3.91
C GLY A 348 -34.68 -8.94 -4.92
N SER A 349 -35.14 -7.79 -5.41
CA SER A 349 -34.40 -6.93 -6.34
C SER A 349 -33.79 -5.75 -5.61
N TYR A 350 -32.62 -5.34 -6.07
CA TYR A 350 -31.83 -4.27 -5.48
C TYR A 350 -31.18 -3.42 -6.58
N ARG A 351 -30.97 -2.14 -6.29
CA ARG A 351 -30.24 -1.21 -7.15
C ARG A 351 -29.13 -0.52 -6.37
N VAL A 352 -27.97 -0.33 -7.00
CA VAL A 352 -26.90 0.46 -6.39
C VAL A 352 -27.33 1.90 -6.14
N LYS A 353 -26.91 2.47 -5.01
CA LYS A 353 -27.12 3.89 -4.73
C LYS A 353 -26.23 4.71 -5.63
N THR A 354 -26.74 5.78 -6.21
CA THR A 354 -25.97 6.68 -7.09
C THR A 354 -24.67 7.15 -6.43
N ALA A 355 -24.69 7.49 -5.13
CA ALA A 355 -23.50 7.93 -4.39
C ALA A 355 -22.48 6.82 -4.07
N ARG A 356 -22.83 5.56 -4.33
CA ARG A 356 -22.03 4.36 -4.00
C ARG A 356 -21.71 3.52 -5.24
N GLN A 357 -22.03 3.99 -6.44
CA GLN A 357 -21.67 3.30 -7.68
C GLN A 357 -20.15 3.08 -7.73
N PRO A 358 -19.66 1.86 -8.00
CA PRO A 358 -18.23 1.58 -8.07
C PRO A 358 -17.58 2.41 -9.18
N ARG A 359 -16.64 3.26 -8.78
CA ARG A 359 -15.77 4.05 -9.67
C ARG A 359 -14.61 3.19 -10.17
N TYR A 360 -13.71 3.77 -10.96
CA TYR A 360 -12.64 3.03 -11.63
C TYR A 360 -11.84 2.14 -10.68
N MET A 361 -11.88 0.82 -10.92
CA MET A 361 -11.23 -0.21 -10.12
C MET A 361 -11.69 -0.26 -8.65
N GLY A 362 -12.81 0.40 -8.31
CA GLY A 362 -13.50 0.30 -7.03
C GLY A 362 -14.56 -0.81 -7.01
N ALA A 363 -15.15 -1.05 -5.85
CA ALA A 363 -16.15 -2.09 -5.64
C ALA A 363 -17.23 -1.74 -4.60
N ASN A 364 -18.34 -2.45 -4.67
CA ASN A 364 -19.27 -2.61 -3.56
C ASN A 364 -19.10 -3.99 -2.94
N ILE A 365 -18.93 -4.03 -1.62
CA ILE A 365 -18.98 -5.24 -0.81
C ILE A 365 -20.33 -5.22 -0.08
N ILE A 366 -21.11 -6.30 -0.22
CA ILE A 366 -22.49 -6.40 0.27
C ILE A 366 -22.61 -7.67 1.10
N PRO A 367 -22.42 -7.61 2.42
CA PRO A 367 -22.68 -8.73 3.31
C PRO A 367 -24.16 -9.15 3.22
N LEU A 368 -24.41 -10.44 3.00
CA LEU A 368 -25.76 -10.97 2.87
C LEU A 368 -26.34 -11.32 4.25
N LYS A 369 -27.62 -11.00 4.44
CA LYS A 369 -28.37 -11.31 5.65
C LYS A 369 -29.09 -12.65 5.50
N SER A 370 -28.95 -13.47 6.53
CA SER A 370 -29.57 -14.81 6.64
C SER A 370 -29.42 -15.69 5.40
N PRO A 371 -28.22 -15.81 4.79
CA PRO A 371 -28.03 -16.68 3.64
C PRO A 371 -28.27 -18.15 4.05
N SER A 372 -29.06 -18.87 3.26
CA SER A 372 -29.35 -20.29 3.53
C SER A 372 -29.66 -21.07 2.25
N GLY A 373 -29.26 -22.34 2.23
CA GLY A 373 -29.49 -23.21 1.06
C GLY A 373 -28.73 -22.70 -0.16
N THR A 374 -29.41 -22.55 -1.29
CA THR A 374 -28.82 -22.00 -2.51
C THR A 374 -29.08 -20.50 -2.58
N VAL A 375 -28.00 -19.71 -2.57
CA VAL A 375 -28.04 -18.28 -2.86
C VAL A 375 -27.79 -18.09 -4.35
N THR A 376 -28.69 -17.38 -5.05
CA THR A 376 -28.55 -17.08 -6.48
C THR A 376 -28.56 -15.59 -6.71
N VAL A 377 -27.65 -15.10 -7.55
CA VAL A 377 -27.55 -13.69 -7.91
C VAL A 377 -27.58 -13.55 -9.43
N ARG A 378 -28.29 -12.53 -9.92
CA ARG A 378 -28.26 -12.10 -11.32
C ARG A 378 -28.12 -10.58 -11.40
N ILE A 379 -26.98 -10.11 -11.90
CA ILE A 379 -26.64 -8.71 -12.08
C ILE A 379 -27.07 -8.26 -13.48
N THR A 380 -27.60 -7.04 -13.55
CA THR A 380 -27.89 -6.33 -14.79
C THR A 380 -27.13 -5.01 -14.77
N THR A 381 -26.34 -4.75 -15.79
CA THR A 381 -25.57 -3.52 -15.98
C THR A 381 -25.31 -3.29 -17.47
N SER A 382 -25.04 -2.05 -17.86
CA SER A 382 -24.47 -1.69 -19.15
C SER A 382 -22.95 -1.49 -19.11
N GLY A 383 -22.34 -1.53 -17.92
CA GLY A 383 -20.90 -1.37 -17.72
C GLY A 383 -20.15 -2.71 -17.67
N GLN A 384 -18.83 -2.63 -17.47
CA GLN A 384 -17.97 -3.81 -17.32
C GLN A 384 -17.70 -4.05 -15.83
N LEU A 385 -18.27 -5.14 -15.31
CA LEU A 385 -18.16 -5.50 -13.90
C LEU A 385 -17.56 -6.90 -13.76
N THR A 386 -16.69 -7.07 -12.77
CA THR A 386 -16.35 -8.40 -12.22
C THR A 386 -17.07 -8.57 -10.90
N SER A 387 -17.75 -9.71 -10.71
CA SER A 387 -18.59 -9.93 -9.54
C SER A 387 -18.38 -11.32 -8.95
N HIS A 388 -18.49 -11.42 -7.63
CA HIS A 388 -18.26 -12.64 -6.88
C HIS A 388 -19.30 -12.85 -5.78
N LEU A 389 -19.75 -14.08 -5.61
CA LEU A 389 -20.29 -14.56 -4.34
C LEU A 389 -19.12 -15.12 -3.51
N VAL A 390 -18.95 -14.59 -2.31
CA VAL A 390 -17.85 -14.93 -1.41
C VAL A 390 -18.44 -15.57 -0.15
N VAL A 391 -18.10 -16.83 0.11
CA VAL A 391 -18.63 -17.57 1.27
C VAL A 391 -17.50 -17.91 2.22
N ARG A 392 -17.67 -17.54 3.48
CA ARG A 392 -16.70 -17.80 4.55
C ARG A 392 -17.30 -18.77 5.57
N ASN A 393 -16.57 -19.82 5.89
CA ASN A 393 -16.86 -20.66 7.04
C ASN A 393 -16.42 -19.93 8.31
N THR A 394 -17.36 -19.65 9.21
CA THR A 394 -17.08 -18.83 10.40
C THR A 394 -16.24 -19.55 11.45
N GLY A 395 -16.27 -20.89 11.47
CA GLY A 395 -15.52 -21.72 12.41
C GLY A 395 -14.07 -21.96 11.98
N SER A 396 -13.84 -22.27 10.70
CA SER A 396 -12.48 -22.52 10.17
C SER A 396 -11.80 -21.29 9.59
N GLY A 397 -12.57 -20.26 9.23
CA GLY A 397 -12.08 -19.08 8.51
C GLY A 397 -11.86 -19.30 7.01
N ALA A 398 -12.05 -20.52 6.50
CA ALA A 398 -11.87 -20.82 5.08
C ALA A 398 -12.87 -20.05 4.20
N VAL A 399 -12.39 -19.50 3.08
CA VAL A 399 -13.19 -18.70 2.15
C VAL A 399 -13.19 -19.34 0.76
N ARG A 400 -14.36 -19.37 0.12
CA ARG A 400 -14.52 -19.76 -1.29
C ARG A 400 -15.13 -18.63 -2.10
N TYR A 401 -14.75 -18.58 -3.38
CA TYR A 401 -15.04 -17.48 -4.29
C TYR A 401 -15.71 -18.04 -5.54
N VAL A 402 -16.96 -17.66 -5.80
CA VAL A 402 -17.71 -18.02 -7.01
C VAL A 402 -17.82 -16.78 -7.89
N GLU A 403 -17.22 -16.81 -9.07
CA GLU A 403 -17.27 -15.71 -10.03
C GLU A 403 -18.59 -15.77 -10.83
N LEU A 404 -19.30 -14.64 -10.90
CA LEU A 404 -20.58 -14.54 -11.60
C LEU A 404 -20.33 -14.33 -13.09
N SER A 405 -19.99 -15.42 -13.78
CA SER A 405 -19.72 -15.40 -15.22
C SER A 405 -20.96 -14.93 -15.99
N GLY A 406 -20.83 -13.87 -16.79
CA GLY A 406 -21.98 -13.25 -17.47
C GLY A 406 -22.98 -12.58 -16.53
N GLY A 407 -22.57 -12.28 -15.29
CA GLY A 407 -23.40 -11.60 -14.29
C GLY A 407 -24.36 -12.50 -13.53
N GLN A 408 -24.28 -13.83 -13.65
CA GLN A 408 -25.20 -14.73 -12.97
C GLN A 408 -24.50 -15.99 -12.47
N ASP A 409 -24.72 -16.35 -11.21
CA ASP A 409 -24.35 -17.67 -10.66
C ASP A 409 -25.08 -17.94 -9.33
N SER A 410 -24.81 -19.10 -8.74
CA SER A 410 -25.32 -19.51 -7.44
C SER A 410 -24.24 -20.18 -6.59
N VAL A 411 -24.44 -20.17 -5.27
CA VAL A 411 -23.58 -20.89 -4.33
C VAL A 411 -24.43 -21.50 -3.22
N SER A 412 -24.10 -22.74 -2.82
CA SER A 412 -24.66 -23.33 -1.61
C SER A 412 -24.02 -22.71 -0.38
N VAL A 413 -24.84 -22.32 0.60
CA VAL A 413 -24.42 -21.78 1.90
C VAL A 413 -24.95 -22.72 2.99
N ALA A 414 -24.02 -23.33 3.71
CA ALA A 414 -24.29 -24.25 4.80
C ALA A 414 -24.45 -23.52 6.15
N SER A 415 -24.95 -24.26 7.15
CA SER A 415 -24.95 -23.77 8.53
C SER A 415 -23.53 -23.45 9.00
N GLY A 416 -23.36 -22.33 9.71
CA GLY A 416 -22.05 -21.84 10.16
C GLY A 416 -21.26 -21.06 9.10
N GLU A 417 -21.87 -20.74 7.96
CA GLU A 417 -21.25 -19.93 6.92
C GLU A 417 -21.92 -18.56 6.78
N GLU A 418 -21.13 -17.57 6.38
CA GLU A 418 -21.57 -16.23 6.01
C GLU A 418 -21.24 -15.96 4.54
N ALA A 419 -22.03 -15.13 3.86
CA ALA A 419 -21.87 -14.84 2.44
C ALA A 419 -21.89 -13.34 2.16
N SER A 420 -21.14 -12.91 1.16
CA SER A 420 -21.12 -11.53 0.65
C SER A 420 -21.19 -11.53 -0.87
N LEU A 421 -21.91 -10.58 -1.44
CA LEU A 421 -21.81 -10.25 -2.86
C LEU A 421 -20.78 -9.12 -3.02
N VAL A 422 -19.85 -9.29 -3.96
CA VAL A 422 -18.87 -8.26 -4.34
C VAL A 422 -19.09 -7.90 -5.80
N VAL A 423 -19.16 -6.61 -6.10
CA VAL A 423 -19.35 -6.07 -7.47
C VAL A 423 -18.30 -4.99 -7.70
N ALA A 424 -17.35 -5.22 -8.61
CA ALA A 424 -16.23 -4.32 -8.90
C ALA A 424 -16.30 -3.77 -10.32
N ASN A 425 -16.02 -2.47 -10.47
CA ASN A 425 -15.88 -1.81 -11.78
C ASN A 425 -14.46 -2.02 -12.31
N THR A 426 -14.32 -3.00 -13.19
CA THR A 426 -13.03 -3.50 -13.67
C THR A 426 -13.05 -3.49 -15.20
N PRO A 427 -12.96 -2.30 -15.83
CA PRO A 427 -12.96 -2.20 -17.28
C PRO A 427 -11.74 -2.94 -17.86
N ALA A 428 -11.92 -3.55 -19.02
CA ALA A 428 -10.87 -4.31 -19.70
C ALA A 428 -9.68 -3.42 -20.10
N ASN A 429 -9.96 -2.17 -20.45
CA ASN A 429 -8.95 -1.20 -20.82
C ASN A 429 -8.57 -0.35 -19.61
N LEU A 430 -7.27 -0.13 -19.44
CA LEU A 430 -6.75 0.76 -18.41
C LEU A 430 -6.88 2.22 -18.83
N VAL A 431 -7.10 3.08 -17.85
CA VAL A 431 -7.24 4.53 -18.04
C VAL A 431 -6.01 5.20 -17.46
N LEU A 432 -5.40 6.08 -18.23
CA LEU A 432 -4.37 6.98 -17.74
C LEU A 432 -5.01 8.12 -16.96
N TYR A 433 -4.89 8.10 -15.63
CA TYR A 433 -5.45 9.15 -14.77
C TYR A 433 -4.40 9.67 -13.79
N ASP A 434 -4.53 10.96 -13.44
CA ASP A 434 -3.81 11.55 -12.31
C ASP A 434 -4.66 11.33 -11.05
N PRO A 435 -4.18 10.57 -10.05
CA PRO A 435 -4.93 10.35 -8.82
C PRO A 435 -5.23 11.62 -8.02
N PHE A 436 -4.44 12.69 -8.18
CA PHE A 436 -4.69 13.98 -7.52
C PHE A 436 -5.68 14.88 -8.28
N SER A 437 -6.02 14.52 -9.53
CA SER A 437 -6.96 15.26 -10.37
C SER A 437 -7.78 14.29 -11.22
N LEU A 438 -8.71 13.59 -10.58
CA LEU A 438 -9.55 12.57 -11.21
C LEU A 438 -10.38 13.14 -12.38
N THR A 439 -10.29 12.49 -13.54
CA THR A 439 -11.11 12.81 -14.71
C THR A 439 -12.54 12.28 -14.54
N SER A 440 -13.46 12.77 -15.38
CA SER A 440 -14.84 12.23 -15.41
C SER A 440 -14.87 10.73 -15.71
N GLU A 441 -13.97 10.24 -16.57
CA GLU A 441 -13.90 8.82 -16.95
C GLU A 441 -13.67 7.91 -15.74
N VAL A 442 -12.69 8.22 -14.89
CA VAL A 442 -12.40 7.38 -13.72
C VAL A 442 -13.34 7.64 -12.54
N ASN A 443 -13.91 8.83 -12.47
CA ASN A 443 -14.77 9.25 -11.36
C ASN A 443 -16.25 8.88 -11.58
N THR A 444 -16.65 8.54 -12.81
CA THR A 444 -18.00 8.05 -13.12
C THR A 444 -18.17 6.64 -12.57
N GLY A 445 -19.16 6.47 -11.68
CA GLY A 445 -19.52 5.16 -11.15
C GLY A 445 -20.35 4.34 -12.14
N VAL A 446 -20.22 3.02 -12.08
CA VAL A 446 -21.04 2.11 -12.89
C VAL A 446 -22.37 1.82 -12.19
N ASP A 447 -23.46 2.08 -12.88
CA ASP A 447 -24.80 1.71 -12.41
C ASP A 447 -25.07 0.21 -12.62
N TYR A 448 -25.75 -0.40 -11.65
CA TYR A 448 -26.20 -1.77 -11.76
C TYR A 448 -27.40 -2.06 -10.84
N SER A 449 -28.14 -3.10 -11.21
CA SER A 449 -29.16 -3.72 -10.37
C SER A 449 -28.92 -5.22 -10.30
N PHE A 450 -29.48 -5.90 -9.30
CA PHE A 450 -29.44 -7.34 -9.25
C PHE A 450 -30.70 -7.92 -8.61
N THR A 451 -31.00 -9.17 -8.96
CA THR A 451 -31.92 -10.01 -8.21
C THR A 451 -31.13 -10.98 -7.34
N LEU A 452 -31.67 -11.26 -6.16
CA LEU A 452 -31.09 -12.13 -5.15
C LEU A 452 -32.18 -13.06 -4.58
N SER A 453 -31.90 -14.35 -4.55
CA SER A 453 -32.69 -15.35 -3.84
C SER A 453 -31.82 -16.10 -2.82
N GLY A 454 -32.46 -16.70 -1.81
CA GLY A 454 -31.77 -17.44 -0.73
C GLY A 454 -31.11 -16.55 0.35
N ALA A 455 -31.17 -15.22 0.21
CA ALA A 455 -30.69 -14.24 1.18
C ALA A 455 -31.33 -12.85 0.94
N THR A 456 -30.99 -11.87 1.79
CA THR A 456 -31.25 -10.43 1.55
C THR A 456 -29.96 -9.62 1.64
N ALA A 457 -29.93 -8.42 1.06
CA ALA A 457 -28.77 -7.51 1.11
C ALA A 457 -28.84 -6.52 2.28
#